data_AF-A0A520KAX7-F1
#
_entry.id   AF-A0A520KAX7-F1
#
_cell.length_a   1.000
_cell.length_b   1.000
_cell.length_c   1.000
_cell.angle_alpha   90.00
_cell.angle_beta   90.00
_cell.angle_gamma   90.00
#
_symmetry.space_group_name_H-M   'P 1'
#
loop_
_entity.id
_entity.type
_entity.pdbx_description
1 polymer ?
#
loop_
_entity_poly.entity_id
_entity_poly.type
_entity_poly.pdbx_seq_one_letter_code
_entity_poly.pdbx_strand_id
1 'polypeptide(L)' 'MARSKKESAGGALPPTGAGLIRYFDEDTQGIKMGPRTVVIGSIVFIVAFVVLHAVGL' A
#
# COMPACT_ATOMS: atom_id res chain seq x y z
N MET A 1 -7.21 52.57 -16.37
CA MET A 1 -6.07 51.88 -17.01
C MET A 1 -6.31 50.38 -16.98
N ALA A 2 -5.90 49.70 -18.05
CA ALA A 2 -6.25 48.32 -18.39
C ALA A 2 -5.15 47.30 -17.99
N ARG A 3 -5.53 46.01 -18.04
CA ARG A 3 -4.78 44.73 -18.04
C ARG A 3 -4.42 44.08 -16.69
N SER A 4 -4.43 42.76 -16.47
CA SER A 4 -5.07 41.55 -17.05
C SER A 4 -4.22 40.35 -16.58
N LYS A 5 -4.89 39.36 -15.94
CA LYS A 5 -4.69 37.90 -16.12
C LYS A 5 -3.61 37.14 -15.31
N LYS A 6 -4.06 35.93 -14.90
CA LYS A 6 -3.35 34.73 -14.39
C LYS A 6 -2.93 34.87 -12.92
N GLU A 7 -3.22 33.95 -12.00
CA GLU A 7 -3.30 32.48 -12.06
C GLU A 7 -4.35 32.05 -11.00
N SER A 8 -5.45 31.35 -11.35
CA SER A 8 -5.50 29.90 -11.50
C SER A 8 -4.81 29.12 -10.38
N ALA A 9 -5.63 28.31 -9.69
CA ALA A 9 -5.27 27.10 -8.93
C ALA A 9 -4.72 27.28 -7.50
N GLY A 10 -5.55 26.87 -6.54
CA GLY A 10 -5.11 26.38 -5.23
C GLY A 10 -4.81 27.49 -4.22
N GLY A 11 -5.58 27.52 -3.14
CA GLY A 11 -5.32 28.40 -1.99
C GLY A 11 -3.85 28.39 -1.60
N ALA A 12 -3.30 29.57 -1.44
CA ALA A 12 -1.91 29.76 -1.06
C ALA A 12 -1.63 29.16 0.34
N LEU A 13 -0.39 28.65 0.43
CA LEU A 13 0.46 28.38 1.60
C LEU A 13 0.56 26.90 2.03
N PRO A 14 1.71 26.48 2.60
CA PRO A 14 3.10 26.62 2.17
C PRO A 14 3.73 25.21 1.94
N PRO A 15 4.97 25.07 1.44
CA PRO A 15 5.73 23.84 1.60
C PRO A 15 6.00 23.67 3.09
N THR A 16 5.14 22.95 3.81
CA THR A 16 5.34 22.66 5.24
C THR A 16 6.54 21.73 5.38
N GLY A 17 7.73 22.31 5.36
CA GLY A 17 8.98 21.74 5.80
C GLY A 17 8.96 21.55 7.30
N ALA A 18 8.41 20.43 7.74
CA ALA A 18 8.44 20.00 9.14
C ALA A 18 8.67 18.50 9.29
N GLY A 19 9.32 17.83 8.33
CA GLY A 19 9.68 16.41 8.43
C GLY A 19 8.50 15.44 8.56
N LEU A 20 7.27 15.94 8.54
CA LEU A 20 6.07 15.16 8.34
C LEU A 20 6.07 14.80 6.87
N ILE A 21 6.66 13.64 6.56
CA ILE A 21 6.21 12.88 5.41
C ILE A 21 4.69 12.96 5.50
N ARG A 22 4.03 13.57 4.51
CA ARG A 22 2.64 13.21 4.32
C ARG A 22 2.76 11.72 4.07
N TYR A 23 2.32 10.91 5.02
CA TYR A 23 1.87 9.57 4.71
C TYR A 23 0.78 9.85 3.67
N PHE A 24 1.21 10.02 2.41
CA PHE A 24 0.43 9.62 1.29
C PHE A 24 0.23 8.16 1.61
N ASP A 25 -0.94 7.90 2.21
CA ASP A 25 -1.55 6.61 2.19
C ASP A 25 -1.61 6.31 0.70
N GLU A 26 -0.53 5.71 0.19
CA GLU A 26 -0.51 5.07 -1.10
C GLU A 26 -1.54 3.99 -0.91
N ASP A 27 -2.78 4.36 -1.20
CA ASP A 27 -4.00 3.59 -1.18
C ASP A 27 -3.79 2.55 -2.29
N THR A 28 -2.90 1.61 -1.99
CA THR A 28 -2.59 0.45 -2.78
C THR A 28 -3.88 -0.33 -2.72
N GLN A 29 -4.71 -0.14 -3.75
CA GLN A 29 -5.87 -0.96 -4.04
C GLN A 29 -5.38 -2.39 -4.30
N GLY A 30 -5.07 -3.07 -3.22
CA GLY A 30 -4.53 -4.42 -3.18
C GLY A 30 -5.22 -5.18 -2.06
N ILE A 31 -5.30 -6.50 -2.23
CA ILE A 31 -5.83 -7.36 -1.17
C ILE A 31 -4.85 -7.27 0.01
N LYS A 32 -5.24 -6.53 1.05
CA LYS A 32 -4.50 -6.44 2.31
C LYS A 32 -4.58 -7.79 3.01
N MET A 33 -3.68 -8.70 2.64
CA MET A 33 -3.48 -9.97 3.34
C MET A 33 -2.87 -9.67 4.70
N GLY A 34 -3.63 -9.91 5.77
CA GLY A 34 -3.11 -9.80 7.13
C GLY A 34 -1.93 -10.76 7.35
N PRO A 35 -0.94 -10.40 8.19
CA PRO A 35 0.22 -11.25 8.46
C PRO A 35 -0.17 -12.67 8.90
N ARG A 36 -1.27 -12.78 9.65
CA ARG A 36 -1.84 -14.04 10.11
C ARG A 36 -2.29 -14.94 8.97
N THR A 37 -2.89 -14.38 7.92
CA THR A 37 -3.35 -15.13 6.74
C THR A 37 -2.18 -15.75 6.00
N VAL A 38 -1.08 -15.01 5.85
CA VAL A 38 0.14 -15.50 5.21
C VAL A 38 0.73 -16.68 6.00
N VAL A 39 0.84 -16.54 7.32
CA VAL A 39 1.38 -17.60 8.19
C VAL A 39 0.54 -18.88 8.10
N ILE A 40 -0.79 -18.76 8.16
CA ILE A 40 -1.68 -19.93 8.05
C ILE A 40 -1.53 -20.57 6.66
N GLY A 41 -1.49 -19.77 5.59
CA GLY A 41 -1.28 -20.27 4.24
C GLY A 41 0.03 -21.03 4.07
N SER A 42 1.12 -20.53 4.64
CA SER A 42 2.42 -21.21 4.63
C SER A 42 2.39 -22.54 5.37
N ILE A 43 1.75 -22.62 6.54
CA ILE A 43 1.63 -23.87 7.31
C ILE A 43 0.84 -24.91 6.53
N VAL A 44 -0.31 -24.53 5.97
CA VAL A 44 -1.15 -25.43 5.16
C VAL A 44 -0.38 -25.96 3.95
N PHE A 45 0.38 -25.08 3.28
CA PHE A 45 1.19 -25.47 2.13
C PHE A 45 2.27 -26.51 2.50
N ILE A 46 2.98 -26.30 3.60
CA ILE A 46 3.98 -27.26 4.08
C ILE A 46 3.34 -28.62 4.40
N VAL A 47 2.22 -28.62 5.12
CA VAL A 47 1.53 -29.87 5.47
C VAL A 47 1.06 -30.61 4.22
N ALA A 48 0.51 -29.89 3.23
CA ALA A 48 0.09 -30.49 1.97
C ALA A 48 1.25 -31.19 1.25
N PHE A 49 2.43 -30.57 1.19
CA PHE A 49 3.63 -31.16 0.58
C PHE A 49 4.16 -32.36 1.35
N VAL A 50 4.14 -32.30 2.68
CA VAL A 50 4.57 -33.43 3.52
C VAL A 50 3.64 -34.62 3.31
N VAL A 51 2.33 -34.39 3.27
CA VAL A 51 1.34 -35.45 3.01
C VAL A 51 1.51 -36.02 1.60
N LEU A 52 1.67 -35.16 0.60
CA LEU A 52 1.88 -35.58 -0.79
C LEU A 52 3.12 -36.47 -0.92
N HIS A 53 4.25 -36.03 -0.35
CA HIS A 53 5.50 -36.79 -0.34
C HIS A 53 5.37 -38.10 0.47
N ALA A 54 4.65 -38.08 1.59
CA ALA A 54 4.43 -39.28 2.40
C ALA A 54 3.54 -40.32 1.69
N VAL A 55 2.59 -39.87 0.88
CA VAL A 55 1.72 -40.75 0.06
C VAL A 55 2.46 -41.25 -1.19
N GLY A 56 3.63 -40.69 -1.52
CA GLY A 56 4.49 -41.17 -2.60
C GLY A 56 4.02 -40.77 -4.00
N LEU A 57 3.32 -39.64 -4.11
CA LEU A 57 2.80 -39.05 -5.35
C LEU A 57 3.78 -38.05 -5.96
#